data_AF-A0A4U2ME13-F1
#
_entry.id   AF-A0A4U2ME13-F1
#
_cell.length_a   1.000
_cell.length_b   1.000
_cell.length_c   1.000
_cell.angle_alpha   90.00
_cell.angle_beta   90.00
_cell.angle_gamma   90.00
#
_symmetry.space_group_name_H-M   'P 1'
#
loop_
_entity.id
_entity.type
_entity.pdbx_description
1 polymer ?
#
loop_
_entity_poly.entity_id
_entity_poly.type
_entity_poly.pdbx_seq_one_letter_code
_entity_poly.pdbx_strand_id
1 'polypeptide(L)'
;MNALKENKKQISFFKLFFKNNPINNDVFVIEVSDKYFIFEYETVISMIEDFSPKQQENIRRQLRLYNSLNQDLTVCLIQIASDYVRRLIGEHKKIECRILPLHSFYNHN
;
A
#
# COMPACT_ATOMS: atom_id res chain seq x y z
N MET A 1 -42.46 12.25 -10.49
CA MET A 1 -41.66 11.09 -10.06
C MET A 1 -40.30 11.59 -9.61
N ASN A 2 -40.11 11.74 -8.31
CA ASN A 2 -38.80 12.04 -7.72
C ASN A 2 -37.96 10.77 -7.82
N ALA A 3 -37.13 10.67 -8.85
CA ALA A 3 -36.03 9.73 -8.83
C ALA A 3 -35.11 10.15 -7.67
N LEU A 4 -35.30 9.52 -6.51
CA LEU A 4 -34.26 9.38 -5.50
C LEU A 4 -33.05 8.81 -6.25
N LYS A 5 -32.16 9.70 -6.69
CA LYS A 5 -30.78 9.34 -7.00
C LYS A 5 -30.23 8.86 -5.67
N GLU A 6 -30.39 7.57 -5.40
CA GLU A 6 -29.60 6.88 -4.39
C GLU A 6 -28.15 7.26 -4.70
N ASN A 7 -27.58 8.13 -3.88
CA ASN A 7 -26.15 8.35 -3.77
C ASN A 7 -25.56 7.02 -3.28
N LYS A 8 -25.54 6.00 -4.14
CA LYS A 8 -24.67 4.84 -3.97
C LYS A 8 -23.27 5.42 -4.07
N LYS A 9 -22.70 5.79 -2.92
CA LYS A 9 -21.27 6.08 -2.78
C LYS A 9 -20.57 4.96 -3.54
N GLN A 10 -20.02 5.30 -4.71
CA GLN A 10 -19.37 4.33 -5.56
C GLN A 10 -18.25 3.74 -4.71
N ILE A 11 -18.39 2.46 -4.33
CA ILE A 11 -17.41 1.81 -3.46
C ILE A 11 -16.08 1.89 -4.19
N SER A 12 -15.03 2.40 -3.52
CA SER A 12 -13.72 2.55 -4.13
C SER A 12 -13.24 1.20 -4.65
N PHE A 13 -12.52 1.21 -5.77
CA PHE A 13 -11.97 -0.02 -6.33
C PHE A 13 -11.15 -0.79 -5.28
N PHE A 14 -10.32 -0.09 -4.52
CA PHE A 14 -9.43 -0.68 -3.51
C PHE A 14 -10.24 -1.34 -2.40
N LYS A 15 -11.26 -0.66 -1.88
CA LYS A 15 -12.14 -1.23 -0.85
C LYS A 15 -12.83 -2.50 -1.32
N LEU A 16 -13.35 -2.52 -2.56
CA LEU A 16 -13.97 -3.72 -3.10
C LEU A 16 -12.95 -4.83 -3.38
N PHE A 17 -11.78 -4.46 -3.89
CA PHE A 17 -10.71 -5.40 -4.24
C PHE A 17 -10.19 -6.15 -3.00
N PHE A 18 -9.85 -5.46 -1.92
CA PHE A 18 -9.35 -6.08 -0.69
C PHE A 18 -10.44 -6.78 0.13
N LYS A 19 -11.72 -6.42 -0.07
CA LYS A 19 -12.84 -7.22 0.46
C LYS A 19 -12.90 -8.61 -0.19
N ASN A 20 -12.61 -8.69 -1.48
CA ASN A 20 -12.67 -9.96 -2.23
C ASN A 20 -11.35 -10.75 -2.16
N ASN A 21 -10.24 -10.07 -1.87
CA ASN A 21 -8.91 -10.66 -1.73
C ASN A 21 -8.35 -10.24 -0.35
N PRO A 22 -8.84 -10.85 0.73
CA PRO A 22 -8.48 -10.45 2.08
C PRO A 22 -7.00 -10.72 2.33
N ILE A 23 -6.36 -9.80 3.05
CA ILE A 23 -4.98 -9.90 3.49
C ILE A 23 -5.02 -9.86 5.02
N ASN A 24 -4.25 -10.73 5.67
CA ASN A 24 -4.09 -10.65 7.11
C ASN A 24 -3.34 -9.36 7.44
N ASN A 25 -3.95 -8.49 8.24
CA ASN A 25 -3.26 -7.27 8.66
C ASN A 25 -2.04 -7.65 9.51
N ASP A 26 -0.88 -7.12 9.12
CA ASP A 26 0.40 -7.30 9.80
C ASP A 26 1.21 -6.02 9.65
N VAL A 27 2.29 -5.92 10.42
CA VAL A 27 3.15 -4.74 10.48
C VAL A 27 4.48 -5.03 9.84
N PHE A 28 4.96 -4.11 9.02
CA PHE A 28 6.29 -4.17 8.43
C PHE A 28 7.02 -2.84 8.60
N VAL A 29 8.35 -2.91 8.59
CA VAL A 29 9.21 -1.74 8.74
C VAL A 29 9.98 -1.53 7.44
N ILE A 30 9.97 -0.29 6.97
CA ILE A 30 10.83 0.17 5.89
C ILE A 30 11.93 1.01 6.52
N GLU A 31 13.17 0.51 6.44
CA GLU A 31 14.36 1.25 6.82
C GLU A 31 14.92 2.00 5.61
N VAL A 32 15.18 3.29 5.79
CA VAL A 32 15.70 4.16 4.75
C VAL A 32 16.65 5.21 5.34
N SER A 33 17.95 5.13 4.98
CA SER A 33 18.99 6.06 5.47
C SER A 33 18.96 6.24 7.00
N ASP A 34 19.00 5.11 7.73
CA ASP A 34 18.93 5.02 9.19
C ASP A 34 17.63 5.55 9.83
N LYS A 35 16.61 5.83 9.01
CA LYS A 35 15.24 6.16 9.46
C LYS A 35 14.32 4.97 9.28
N TYR A 36 13.43 4.76 10.24
CA TYR A 36 12.48 3.65 10.22
C TYR A 36 11.06 4.18 10.01
N PHE A 37 10.34 3.56 9.07
CA PHE A 37 8.94 3.84 8.78
C PHE A 37 8.15 2.56 9.02
N ILE A 38 7.17 2.64 9.93
CA ILE A 38 6.36 1.49 10.34
C ILE A 38 5.02 1.60 9.62
N PHE A 39 4.59 0.51 8.97
CA PHE A 39 3.33 0.44 8.25
C PHE A 39 2.55 -0.80 8.64
N GLU A 40 1.24 -0.63 8.77
CA GLU A 40 0.28 -1.73 8.73
C GLU A 40 -0.28 -1.86 7.31
N TYR A 41 -0.61 -3.08 6.86
CA TYR A 41 -1.20 -3.26 5.53
C TYR A 41 -2.50 -2.47 5.34
N GLU A 42 -3.37 -2.42 6.35
CA GLU A 42 -4.60 -1.61 6.28
C GLU A 42 -4.31 -0.12 6.12
N THR A 43 -3.24 0.37 6.76
CA THR A 43 -2.80 1.77 6.62
C THR A 43 -2.30 2.06 5.20
N VAL A 44 -1.59 1.12 4.57
CA VAL A 44 -1.20 1.28 3.16
C VAL A 44 -2.45 1.32 2.27
N ILE A 45 -3.44 0.47 2.53
CA ILE A 45 -4.68 0.42 1.75
C ILE A 45 -5.45 1.74 1.84
N SER A 46 -5.58 2.33 3.03
CA SER A 46 -6.24 3.62 3.21
C SER A 46 -5.46 4.75 2.54
N MET A 47 -4.14 4.76 2.67
CA MET A 47 -3.27 5.77 2.06
C MET A 47 -3.38 5.81 0.52
N ILE A 48 -3.62 4.67 -0.13
CA ILE A 48 -3.79 4.63 -1.60
C ILE A 48 -4.97 5.52 -2.05
N GLU A 49 -6.02 5.66 -1.24
CA GLU A 49 -7.17 6.49 -1.59
C GLU A 49 -6.83 7.99 -1.68
N ASP A 50 -5.78 8.43 -0.98
CA ASP A 50 -5.30 9.81 -0.97
C ASP A 50 -4.28 10.11 -2.07
N PHE A 51 -3.86 9.11 -2.84
CA PHE A 51 -2.89 9.30 -3.93
C PHE A 51 -3.54 9.99 -5.14
N SER A 52 -2.70 10.60 -6.00
CA SER A 52 -3.18 11.18 -7.25
C SER A 52 -3.86 10.14 -8.15
N PRO A 53 -4.82 10.53 -9.01
CA PRO A 53 -5.52 9.59 -9.89
C PRO A 53 -4.57 8.74 -10.76
N LYS A 54 -3.45 9.32 -11.21
CA LYS A 54 -2.42 8.61 -11.99
C LYS A 54 -1.72 7.53 -11.15
N GLN A 55 -1.40 7.81 -9.89
CA GLN A 55 -0.83 6.83 -8.97
C GLN A 55 -1.84 5.72 -8.66
N GLN A 56 -3.10 6.08 -8.38
CA GLN A 56 -4.16 5.10 -8.13
C GLN A 56 -4.35 4.15 -9.31
N GLU A 57 -4.37 4.65 -10.55
CA GLU A 57 -4.49 3.81 -11.74
C GLU A 57 -3.29 2.87 -11.93
N ASN A 58 -2.07 3.34 -11.65
CA ASN A 58 -0.89 2.49 -11.67
C ASN A 58 -0.97 1.36 -10.63
N ILE A 59 -1.39 1.70 -9.40
CA ILE A 59 -1.55 0.73 -8.31
C ILE A 59 -2.66 -0.27 -8.64
N ARG A 60 -3.78 0.19 -9.23
CA ARG A 60 -4.87 -0.67 -9.70
C ARG A 60 -4.38 -1.71 -10.71
N ARG A 61 -3.51 -1.32 -11.63
CA ARG A 61 -2.89 -2.24 -12.61
C ARG A 61 -1.97 -3.25 -11.94
N GLN A 62 -1.13 -2.81 -10.99
CA GLN A 62 -0.26 -3.69 -10.23
C GLN A 62 -1.05 -4.72 -9.41
N LEU A 63 -2.07 -4.29 -8.65
CA LEU A 63 -2.92 -5.19 -7.86
C LEU A 63 -3.63 -6.23 -8.73
N ARG A 64 -4.16 -5.83 -9.89
CA ARG A 64 -4.77 -6.77 -10.85
C ARG A 64 -3.75 -7.78 -11.37
N LEU A 65 -2.54 -7.34 -11.68
CA LEU A 65 -1.47 -8.22 -12.16
C LEU A 65 -1.10 -9.25 -11.10
N TYR A 66 -0.78 -8.81 -9.89
CA TYR A 66 -0.45 -9.70 -8.77
C TYR A 66 -1.56 -10.72 -8.53
N ASN A 67 -2.81 -10.27 -8.48
CA ASN A 67 -3.96 -11.15 -8.29
C ASN A 67 -4.14 -12.16 -9.42
N SER A 68 -3.96 -11.73 -10.67
CA SER A 68 -4.08 -12.62 -11.84
C SER A 68 -3.00 -13.70 -11.88
N LEU A 69 -1.85 -13.43 -11.27
CA LEU A 69 -0.72 -14.34 -11.15
C LEU A 69 -0.75 -15.14 -9.84
N ASN A 70 -1.80 -14.99 -9.01
CA ASN A 70 -1.87 -15.53 -7.64
C ASN A 70 -0.62 -15.22 -6.80
N GLN A 71 -0.04 -14.04 -7.02
CA GLN A 71 1.09 -13.55 -6.24
C GLN A 71 0.61 -12.95 -4.93
N ASP A 72 1.52 -12.93 -3.96
CA ASP A 72 1.25 -12.36 -2.64
C ASP A 72 1.01 -10.85 -2.73
N LEU A 73 -0.21 -10.43 -2.39
CA LEU A 73 -0.60 -9.02 -2.40
C LEU A 73 0.10 -8.19 -1.32
N THR A 74 0.60 -8.81 -0.25
CA THR A 74 1.40 -8.11 0.77
C THR A 74 2.67 -7.53 0.16
N VAL A 75 3.33 -8.27 -0.74
CA VAL A 75 4.51 -7.81 -1.48
C VAL A 75 4.16 -6.57 -2.32
N CYS A 76 2.99 -6.57 -2.97
CA CYS A 76 2.52 -5.39 -3.72
C CYS A 76 2.31 -4.19 -2.78
N LEU A 77 1.73 -4.38 -1.60
CA LEU A 77 1.53 -3.31 -0.61
C LEU A 77 2.86 -2.76 -0.09
N ILE A 78 3.83 -3.63 0.19
CA ILE A 78 5.16 -3.22 0.64
C ILE A 78 5.87 -2.40 -0.44
N GLN A 79 5.75 -2.78 -1.72
CA GLN A 79 6.29 -1.99 -2.84
C GLN A 79 5.66 -0.60 -2.92
N ILE A 80 4.35 -0.49 -2.74
CA ILE A 80 3.63 0.79 -2.73
C ILE A 80 4.12 1.67 -1.58
N ALA A 81 4.27 1.12 -0.38
CA ALA A 81 4.78 1.84 0.79
C ALA A 81 6.25 2.25 0.59
N SER A 82 7.08 1.39 0.01
CA SER A 82 8.49 1.69 -0.31
C SER A 82 8.61 2.84 -1.29
N ASP A 83 7.79 2.85 -2.35
CA ASP A 83 7.73 3.94 -3.32
C ASP A 83 7.26 5.25 -2.68
N TYR A 84 6.29 5.18 -1.76
CA TYR A 84 5.84 6.34 -0.99
C TYR A 84 6.97 6.92 -0.14
N VAL A 85 7.66 6.10 0.67
CA VAL A 85 8.77 6.56 1.51
C VAL A 85 9.91 7.13 0.66
N ARG A 86 10.24 6.49 -0.47
CA ARG A 86 11.29 6.99 -1.39
C ARG A 86 10.97 8.39 -1.89
N ARG A 87 9.71 8.65 -2.26
CA ARG A 87 9.26 9.99 -2.69
C ARG A 87 9.29 11.00 -1.54
N LEU A 88 8.96 10.58 -0.32
CA LEU A 88 9.00 11.44 0.87
C LEU A 88 10.42 11.94 1.19
N ILE A 89 11.44 11.09 1.03
CA ILE A 89 12.83 11.42 1.36
C ILE A 89 13.53 12.17 0.21
N GLY A 90 13.03 12.04 -1.02
CA GLY A 90 13.46 12.79 -2.20
C GLY A 90 14.16 11.92 -3.26
N GLU A 91 13.82 12.14 -4.53
CA GLU A 91 14.24 11.30 -5.67
C GLU A 91 15.74 11.36 -6.00
N HIS A 92 16.48 12.33 -5.44
CA HIS A 92 17.84 12.66 -5.87
C HIS A 92 18.97 11.86 -5.20
N LYS A 93 18.66 10.97 -4.26
CA LYS A 93 19.66 10.05 -3.69
C LYS A 93 19.27 8.63 -4.04
N LYS A 94 20.20 7.83 -4.58
CA LYS A 94 20.05 6.37 -4.63
C LYS A 94 19.91 5.89 -3.19
N ILE A 95 18.68 5.60 -2.81
CA ILE A 95 18.30 5.25 -1.46
C ILE A 95 17.76 3.83 -1.52
N GLU A 96 18.46 2.92 -0.84
CA GLU A 96 18.00 1.55 -0.63
C GLU A 96 16.98 1.54 0.49
N CYS A 97 15.79 1.03 0.21
CA CYS A 97 14.79 0.73 1.23
C CYS A 97 14.94 -0.75 1.61
N ARG A 98 15.15 -1.04 2.90
CA ARG A 98 15.16 -2.41 3.42
C ARG A 98 13.84 -2.70 4.12
N ILE A 99 13.28 -3.87 3.84
CA ILE A 99 12.06 -4.35 4.50
C ILE A 99 12.53 -5.24 5.65
N LEU A 100 12.18 -4.87 6.87
CA LEU A 100 12.55 -5.63 8.06
C LEU A 100 11.31 -6.32 8.63
N PRO A 101 11.38 -7.63 8.95
CA PRO A 101 10.38 -8.27 9.80
C PRO A 101 10.32 -7.54 11.15
N LEU A 102 9.13 -7.31 11.69
CA LEU A 102 8.93 -6.57 12.95
C LEU A 102 9.81 -7.11 14.09
N HIS A 103 9.96 -8.43 14.19
CA HIS A 103 10.81 -9.08 15.20
C HIS A 103 12.29 -8.67 15.13
N SER A 104 12.80 -8.26 13.97
CA SER A 104 14.18 -7.80 13.78
C SER A 104 14.41 -6.43 14.42
N PHE A 105 13.35 -5.62 14.54
CA PHE A 105 13.41 -4.31 15.21
C PHE A 105 13.65 -4.44 16.71
N TYR A 106 13.10 -5.49 17.35
CA TYR A 106 13.25 -5.72 18.78
C TYR A 106 14.62 -6.27 19.20
N ASN A 107 15.39 -6.83 18.26
CA ASN A 107 16.70 -7.43 18.54
C ASN A 107 17.90 -6.48 18.31
N HIS A 108 17.65 -5.19 18.00
CA HIS A 108 18.70 -4.18 17.81
C HIS A 108 19.06 -3.37 19.08
N ASN A 109 18.76 -3.91 20.27
CA ASN A 109 19.21 -3.35 21.55
C ASN A 109 20.61 -3.82 21.95
#